data_AF-A0A7S1CEH1-F1
#
_entry.id   AF-A0A7S1CEH1-F1
#
_cell.length_a   1.000
_cell.length_b   1.000
_cell.length_c   1.000
_cell.angle_alpha   90.00
_cell.angle_beta   90.00
_cell.angle_gamma   90.00
#
_symmetry.space_group_name_H-M   'P 1'
#
loop_
_entity.id
_entity.type
_entity.pdbx_description
1 polymer ?
#
loop_
_entity_poly.entity_id
_entity_poly.type
_entity_poly.pdbx_seq_one_letter_code
_entity_poly.pdbx_strand_id
1 'polypeptide(L)'
;TGDLDAEARFQQQKARVGSSHFAWHGSMTSNWAGILVTGLQNFSHTRMMANGAAKGAGIYISDDLRTSHGYSARARDGGGHAGWWSRSGLECGTVVALCEVADGTAHADNITTVPRADMIATRFLMLFNAGAALRARARDCVVPTIPGVIG
;
A
#
# COMPACT_ATOMS: atom_id res chain seq x y z
N THR A 1 3.07 -8.20 19.21
CA THR A 1 3.73 -9.45 18.74
C THR A 1 3.48 -9.74 17.26
N GLY A 2 2.50 -9.13 16.57
CA GLY A 2 2.23 -9.44 15.16
C GLY A 2 3.13 -8.76 14.09
N ASP A 3 3.81 -7.66 14.42
CA ASP A 3 4.60 -6.86 13.46
C ASP A 3 5.96 -7.50 13.12
N LEU A 4 6.69 -7.98 14.13
CA LEU A 4 7.95 -8.70 13.93
C LEU A 4 7.77 -9.97 13.08
N ASP A 5 6.64 -10.66 13.25
CA ASP A 5 6.34 -11.85 12.46
C ASP A 5 6.00 -11.50 11.01
N ALA A 6 5.38 -10.35 10.74
CA ALA A 6 5.03 -9.91 9.39
C ALA A 6 6.26 -9.49 8.60
N GLU A 7 7.14 -8.69 9.21
CA GLU A 7 8.41 -8.29 8.59
C GLU A 7 9.31 -9.51 8.33
N ALA A 8 9.42 -10.45 9.28
CA ALA A 8 10.21 -11.66 9.10
C ALA A 8 9.71 -12.52 7.92
N ARG A 9 8.39 -12.66 7.76
CA ARG A 9 7.79 -13.35 6.61
C ARG A 9 8.09 -12.64 5.29
N PHE A 10 8.01 -11.31 5.26
CA PHE A 10 8.38 -10.52 4.09
C PHE A 10 9.85 -10.71 3.72
N GLN A 11 10.76 -10.61 4.69
CA GLN A 11 12.20 -10.80 4.45
C GLN A 11 12.53 -12.21 3.97
N GLN A 12 11.89 -13.24 4.53
CA GLN A 12 12.03 -14.62 4.05
C GLN A 12 11.59 -14.73 2.59
N GLN A 13 10.45 -14.13 2.23
CA GLN A 13 9.94 -14.21 0.87
C GLN A 13 10.78 -13.40 -0.13
N LYS A 14 11.24 -12.21 0.27
CA LYS A 14 12.18 -11.40 -0.51
C LYS A 14 13.49 -12.16 -0.75
N ALA A 15 14.05 -12.81 0.26
CA ALA A 15 15.26 -13.63 0.12
C ALA A 15 15.06 -14.81 -0.83
N ARG A 16 13.89 -15.45 -0.82
CA ARG A 16 13.55 -16.56 -1.73
C ARG A 16 13.48 -16.12 -3.19
N VAL A 17 12.95 -14.93 -3.45
CA VAL A 17 12.80 -14.37 -4.80
C VAL A 17 14.10 -13.74 -5.30
N GLY A 18 14.85 -13.09 -4.41
CA GLY A 18 16.12 -12.43 -4.71
C GLY A 18 16.01 -10.96 -5.12
N SER A 19 14.80 -10.43 -5.28
CA SER A 19 14.58 -9.04 -5.68
C SER A 19 13.23 -8.49 -5.23
N SER A 20 13.09 -7.16 -5.25
CA SER A 20 11.89 -6.43 -4.83
C SER A 20 11.82 -5.05 -5.47
N HIS A 21 10.60 -4.53 -5.62
CA HIS A 21 10.34 -3.19 -6.13
C HIS A 21 9.40 -2.40 -5.22
N PHE A 22 9.33 -1.08 -5.45
CA PHE A 22 8.32 -0.25 -4.81
C PHE A 22 7.03 -0.19 -5.63
N ALA A 23 5.89 -0.13 -4.94
CA ALA A 23 4.57 0.11 -5.52
C ALA A 23 3.69 0.94 -4.57
N TRP A 24 2.76 1.71 -5.13
CA TRP A 24 1.81 2.50 -4.37
C TRP A 24 0.58 1.67 -3.99
N HIS A 25 0.12 1.79 -2.74
CA HIS A 25 -1.15 1.24 -2.27
C HIS A 25 -2.05 2.34 -1.69
N GLY A 26 -3.28 2.44 -2.19
CA GLY A 26 -4.28 3.37 -1.68
C GLY A 26 -5.37 2.65 -0.89
N SER A 27 -5.78 3.25 0.23
CA SER A 27 -6.86 2.76 1.09
C SER A 27 -7.54 3.92 1.79
N MET A 28 -8.81 3.74 2.16
CA MET A 28 -9.55 4.75 2.93
C MET A 28 -8.80 5.11 4.20
N THR A 29 -8.82 6.40 4.58
CA THR A 29 -8.05 6.90 5.73
C THR A 29 -8.34 6.11 7.03
N SER A 30 -9.59 5.68 7.22
CA SER A 30 -10.04 4.87 8.37
C SER A 30 -9.41 3.48 8.44
N ASN A 31 -8.90 2.92 7.34
CA ASN A 31 -8.32 1.59 7.31
C ASN A 31 -6.86 1.56 7.80
N TRP A 32 -6.14 2.70 7.76
CA TRP A 32 -4.70 2.72 8.04
C TRP A 32 -4.35 2.32 9.46
N ALA A 33 -5.19 2.66 10.45
CA ALA A 33 -4.96 2.21 11.83
C ALA A 33 -4.93 0.68 11.92
N GLY A 34 -5.81 -0.01 11.18
CA GLY A 34 -5.79 -1.48 11.10
C GLY A 34 -4.60 -2.01 10.30
N ILE A 35 -4.34 -1.44 9.12
CA ILE A 35 -3.23 -1.85 8.24
C ILE A 35 -1.88 -1.71 8.95
N LEU A 36 -1.65 -0.66 9.73
CA LEU A 36 -0.40 -0.47 10.48
C LEU A 36 -0.22 -1.49 11.60
N VAL A 37 -1.30 -2.09 12.10
CA VAL A 37 -1.24 -3.10 13.17
C VAL A 37 -1.11 -4.52 12.59
N THR A 38 -1.81 -4.82 11.49
CA THR A 38 -1.91 -6.18 10.95
C THR A 38 -1.15 -6.40 9.64
N GLY A 39 -0.55 -5.34 9.08
CA GLY A 39 -0.03 -5.33 7.72
C GLY A 39 -1.13 -5.29 6.66
N LEU A 40 -0.73 -5.24 5.39
CA LEU A 40 -1.67 -5.38 4.29
C LEU A 40 -2.13 -6.83 4.17
N GLN A 41 -3.44 -7.02 4.05
CA GLN A 41 -4.08 -8.35 4.02
C GLN A 41 -4.88 -8.51 2.72
N ASN A 42 -4.88 -9.72 2.16
CA ASN A 42 -5.74 -10.05 1.04
C ASN A 42 -7.15 -10.41 1.54
N PHE A 43 -8.09 -9.49 1.38
CA PHE A 43 -9.50 -9.69 1.77
C PHE A 43 -10.40 -10.13 0.61
N SER A 44 -9.85 -10.52 -0.54
CA SER A 44 -10.64 -10.96 -1.70
C SER A 44 -11.56 -12.13 -1.32
N HIS A 45 -12.80 -12.10 -1.79
CA HIS A 45 -13.83 -13.11 -1.50
C HIS A 45 -14.19 -13.27 -0.01
N THR A 46 -13.83 -12.30 0.83
CA THR A 46 -14.28 -12.23 2.23
C THR A 46 -15.36 -11.16 2.41
N ARG A 47 -16.04 -11.18 3.56
CA ARG A 47 -16.97 -10.11 3.96
C ARG A 47 -16.30 -8.73 4.08
N MET A 48 -14.99 -8.69 4.23
CA MET A 48 -14.20 -7.46 4.38
C MET A 48 -13.72 -6.88 3.04
N MET A 49 -14.10 -7.49 1.91
CA MET A 49 -13.74 -7.01 0.57
C MET A 49 -14.44 -5.68 0.26
N ALA A 50 -13.70 -4.56 0.34
CA ALA A 50 -14.25 -3.23 0.08
C ALA A 50 -14.48 -2.96 -1.43
N ASN A 51 -13.59 -3.47 -2.28
CA ASN A 51 -13.65 -3.32 -3.73
C ASN A 51 -13.65 -4.71 -4.38
N GLY A 52 -14.45 -4.90 -5.43
CA GLY A 52 -14.49 -6.18 -6.15
C GLY A 52 -13.13 -6.59 -6.74
N ALA A 53 -12.97 -7.87 -7.03
CA ALA A 53 -11.72 -8.46 -7.52
C ALA A 53 -11.54 -8.37 -9.06
N ALA A 54 -11.79 -7.19 -9.65
CA ALA A 54 -11.82 -7.01 -11.12
C ALA A 54 -10.46 -7.25 -11.83
N LYS A 55 -9.35 -7.12 -11.09
CA LYS A 55 -7.98 -7.40 -11.56
C LYS A 55 -7.42 -8.71 -10.99
N GLY A 56 -8.30 -9.58 -10.48
CA GLY A 56 -7.92 -10.78 -9.74
C GLY A 56 -7.97 -10.55 -8.23
N ALA A 57 -7.83 -11.67 -7.50
CA ALA A 57 -7.78 -11.69 -6.05
C ALA A 57 -6.40 -11.23 -5.55
N GLY A 58 -6.37 -10.30 -4.62
CA GLY A 58 -5.12 -9.83 -3.98
C GLY A 58 -5.21 -8.43 -3.41
N ILE A 59 -4.06 -7.95 -2.95
CA ILE A 59 -3.82 -6.59 -2.47
C ILE A 59 -3.49 -5.73 -3.69
N TYR A 60 -4.28 -4.68 -3.93
CA TYR A 60 -4.17 -3.87 -5.15
C TYR A 60 -3.04 -2.85 -5.00
N ILE A 61 -2.12 -2.84 -5.95
CA ILE A 61 -1.00 -1.90 -6.00
C ILE A 61 -0.89 -1.28 -7.40
N SER A 62 -0.18 -0.16 -7.50
CA SER A 62 0.04 0.57 -8.76
C SER A 62 1.45 1.16 -8.82
N ASP A 63 2.02 1.26 -10.02
CA ASP A 63 3.18 2.10 -10.26
C ASP A 63 2.84 3.60 -10.21
N ASP A 64 1.58 3.98 -10.44
CA ASP A 64 1.14 5.38 -10.51
C ASP A 64 0.50 5.86 -9.20
N LEU A 65 1.10 6.88 -8.57
CA LEU A 65 0.59 7.47 -7.33
C LEU A 65 -0.87 7.95 -7.48
N ARG A 66 -1.22 8.58 -8.59
CA ARG A 66 -2.56 9.13 -8.82
C ARG A 66 -3.61 8.02 -8.85
N THR A 67 -3.29 6.88 -9.44
CA THR A 67 -4.13 5.69 -9.47
C THR A 67 -4.43 5.19 -8.06
N SER A 68 -3.40 4.98 -7.23
CA SER A 68 -3.58 4.58 -5.82
C SER A 68 -4.28 5.64 -4.98
N HIS A 69 -3.96 6.93 -5.15
CA HIS A 69 -4.66 8.02 -4.47
C HIS A 69 -6.18 8.01 -4.72
N GLY A 70 -6.62 7.63 -5.92
CA GLY A 70 -8.05 7.46 -6.26
C GLY A 70 -8.77 6.41 -5.40
N TYR A 71 -8.04 5.49 -4.78
CA TYR A 71 -8.56 4.51 -3.82
C TYR A 71 -8.57 5.00 -2.37
N SER A 72 -7.88 6.10 -2.06
CA SER A 72 -7.84 6.69 -0.71
C SER A 72 -8.99 7.66 -0.42
N ALA A 73 -9.69 8.13 -1.46
CA ALA A 73 -10.67 9.23 -1.36
C ALA A 73 -12.15 8.81 -1.43
N ARG A 74 -12.48 7.52 -1.50
CA ARG A 74 -13.87 7.07 -1.75
C ARG A 74 -14.75 7.09 -0.50
N ALA A 75 -15.30 8.26 -0.17
CA ALA A 75 -16.67 8.34 0.34
C ALA A 75 -17.57 8.66 -0.85
N ARG A 76 -18.47 7.74 -1.22
CA ARG A 76 -19.45 7.96 -2.30
C ARG A 76 -20.55 8.95 -1.95
N ASP A 77 -20.54 9.50 -0.73
CA ASP A 77 -21.69 10.19 -0.17
C ASP A 77 -21.32 11.63 0.21
N GLY A 78 -21.02 12.49 -0.78
CA GLY A 78 -21.13 13.97 -0.68
C GLY A 78 -20.40 14.72 0.46
N GLY A 79 -19.68 14.04 1.34
CA GLY A 79 -19.02 14.59 2.50
C GLY A 79 -17.52 14.49 2.32
N GLY A 80 -16.91 15.60 1.90
CA GLY A 80 -15.46 15.73 1.95
C GLY A 80 -14.92 15.30 3.32
N HIS A 81 -13.84 14.56 3.33
CA HIS A 81 -13.05 14.27 4.54
C HIS A 81 -13.81 13.68 5.74
N ALA A 82 -14.93 12.97 5.55
CA ALA A 82 -15.83 12.50 6.63
C ALA A 82 -15.22 11.50 7.65
N GLY A 83 -13.90 11.26 7.64
CA GLY A 83 -13.21 10.45 8.64
C GLY A 83 -11.90 11.05 9.15
N TRP A 84 -11.56 12.29 8.76
CA TRP A 84 -10.34 12.93 9.24
C TRP A 84 -10.57 13.62 10.58
N TRP A 85 -9.58 13.53 11.47
CA TRP A 85 -9.61 14.24 12.74
C TRP A 85 -9.37 15.74 12.50
N SER A 86 -10.45 16.53 12.55
CA SER A 86 -10.43 17.99 12.26
C SER A 86 -9.53 18.82 13.18
N ARG A 87 -9.05 18.27 14.31
CA ARG A 87 -8.09 18.93 15.20
C ARG A 87 -6.64 18.47 14.99
N SER A 88 -6.39 17.62 14.01
CA SER A 88 -5.03 17.21 13.66
C SER A 88 -4.29 18.33 12.95
N GLY A 89 -3.10 18.69 13.45
CA GLY A 89 -2.22 19.67 12.78
C GLY A 89 -1.58 19.17 11.48
N LEU A 90 -1.83 17.91 11.08
CA LEU A 90 -1.34 17.37 9.81
C LEU A 90 -2.17 17.83 8.59
N GLU A 91 -3.39 18.33 8.81
CA GLU A 91 -4.27 18.90 7.79
C GLU A 91 -4.40 18.07 6.49
N CYS A 92 -4.29 16.74 6.57
CA CYS A 92 -4.28 15.86 5.40
C CYS A 92 -5.65 15.22 5.17
N GLY A 93 -6.03 15.07 3.90
CA GLY A 93 -7.31 14.50 3.50
C GLY A 93 -7.23 13.03 3.09
N THR A 94 -6.06 12.58 2.64
CA THR A 94 -5.84 11.23 2.11
C THR A 94 -4.44 10.74 2.48
N VAL A 95 -4.32 9.41 2.55
CA VAL A 95 -3.05 8.71 2.82
C VAL A 95 -2.85 7.64 1.78
N VAL A 96 -1.62 7.52 1.26
CA VAL A 96 -1.20 6.47 0.32
C VAL A 96 0.09 5.86 0.83
N ALA A 97 0.21 4.53 0.82
CA ALA A 97 1.46 3.87 1.18
C ALA A 97 2.38 3.69 -0.02
N LEU A 98 3.68 3.86 0.20
CA LEU A 98 4.71 3.26 -0.63
C LEU A 98 5.10 1.92 0.01
N CYS A 99 4.84 0.84 -0.72
CA CYS A 99 5.05 -0.52 -0.28
C CYS A 99 6.21 -1.15 -1.04
N GLU A 100 7.03 -1.92 -0.34
CA GLU A 100 8.02 -2.80 -0.94
C GLU A 100 7.34 -4.14 -1.25
N VAL A 101 7.55 -4.65 -2.46
CA VAL A 101 6.92 -5.88 -2.95
C VAL A 101 8.02 -6.82 -3.39
N ALA A 102 8.04 -8.04 -2.83
CA ALA A 102 8.94 -9.09 -3.28
C ALA A 102 8.54 -9.49 -4.71
N ASP A 103 9.52 -9.53 -5.63
CA ASP A 103 9.26 -9.78 -7.05
C ASP A 103 8.57 -11.16 -7.28
N GLY A 104 7.81 -11.26 -8.37
CA GLY A 104 6.87 -12.36 -8.62
C GLY A 104 5.44 -11.90 -8.90
N THR A 105 5.20 -10.59 -8.80
CA THR A 105 4.02 -9.91 -9.33
C THR A 105 4.51 -8.86 -10.33
N ALA A 106 3.95 -8.86 -11.54
CA ALA A 106 4.43 -7.97 -12.60
C ALA A 106 4.12 -6.50 -12.27
N HIS A 107 5.09 -5.61 -12.50
CA HIS A 107 4.85 -4.18 -12.60
C HIS A 107 3.83 -3.92 -13.72
N ALA A 108 2.61 -3.54 -13.35
CA ALA A 108 1.63 -3.04 -14.30
C ALA A 108 1.53 -1.52 -14.16
N ASP A 109 1.55 -0.81 -15.29
CA ASP A 109 1.40 0.66 -15.33
C ASP A 109 0.10 1.16 -14.70
N ASN A 110 -0.90 0.27 -14.56
CA ASN A 110 -2.20 0.59 -13.98
C ASN A 110 -2.36 -0.08 -12.62
N ILE A 111 -3.03 -1.23 -12.53
CA ILE A 111 -3.29 -1.93 -11.27
C ILE A 111 -2.87 -3.39 -11.43
N THR A 112 -2.09 -3.88 -10.48
CA THR A 112 -1.76 -5.29 -10.31
C THR A 112 -2.12 -5.74 -8.89
N THR A 113 -2.15 -7.04 -8.66
CA THR A 113 -2.52 -7.60 -7.36
C THR A 113 -1.37 -8.41 -6.76
N VAL A 114 -1.14 -8.22 -5.45
CA VAL A 114 -0.26 -9.06 -4.65
C VAL A 114 -1.09 -10.14 -3.97
N PRO A 115 -0.91 -11.43 -4.29
CA PRO A 115 -1.82 -12.48 -3.85
C PRO A 115 -1.70 -12.80 -2.36
N ARG A 116 -0.52 -12.59 -1.76
CA ARG A 116 -0.20 -12.97 -0.38
C ARG A 116 0.36 -11.80 0.42
N ALA A 117 -0.03 -11.71 1.69
CA ALA A 117 0.41 -10.65 2.61
C ALA A 117 1.92 -10.71 2.92
N ASP A 118 2.55 -11.88 2.83
CA ASP A 118 3.99 -12.05 3.05
C ASP A 118 4.85 -11.60 1.86
N MET A 119 4.25 -11.13 0.76
CA MET A 119 4.96 -10.61 -0.41
C MET A 119 5.04 -9.08 -0.44
N ILE A 120 4.43 -8.40 0.53
CA ILE A 120 4.33 -6.94 0.54
C ILE A 120 4.53 -6.40 1.95
N ALA A 121 5.28 -5.32 2.06
CA ALA A 121 5.46 -4.60 3.31
C ALA A 121 5.27 -3.09 3.11
N THR A 122 4.57 -2.46 4.03
CA THR A 122 4.43 -1.00 4.06
C THR A 122 5.74 -0.39 4.56
N ARG A 123 6.31 0.57 3.81
CA ARG A 123 7.57 1.25 4.19
C ARG A 123 7.35 2.71 4.54
N PHE A 124 6.52 3.40 3.76
CA PHE A 124 6.25 4.82 3.97
C PHE A 124 4.76 5.11 3.82
N LEU A 125 4.28 6.08 4.59
CA LEU A 125 2.98 6.69 4.39
C LEU A 125 3.17 8.11 3.85
N MET A 126 2.53 8.39 2.73
CA MET A 126 2.45 9.72 2.14
C MET A 126 1.10 10.33 2.50
N LEU A 127 1.15 11.48 3.18
CA LEU A 127 -0.03 12.24 3.59
C LEU A 127 -0.24 13.38 2.61
N PHE A 128 -1.46 13.52 2.09
CA PHE A 128 -1.77 14.55 1.09
C PHE A 128 -2.86 15.49 1.61
N ASN A 129 -2.62 16.78 1.45
CA ASN A 129 -3.64 17.82 1.61
C ASN A 129 -4.33 18.12 0.27
N ALA A 130 -5.39 18.93 0.31
CA ALA A 130 -6.07 19.37 -0.89
C ALA A 130 -5.10 20.12 -1.83
N GLY A 131 -5.12 19.78 -3.12
CA GLY A 131 -4.30 20.45 -4.15
C GLY A 131 -2.88 19.90 -4.32
N ALA A 132 -2.47 18.88 -3.56
CA ALA A 132 -1.17 18.25 -3.74
C ALA A 132 -0.98 17.69 -5.17
N ALA A 133 0.21 17.87 -5.73
CA ALA A 133 0.56 17.32 -7.03
C ALA A 133 0.77 15.79 -6.94
N LEU A 134 -0.07 15.03 -7.63
CA LEU A 134 -0.02 13.56 -7.64
C LEU A 134 0.76 13.05 -8.85
N ARG A 135 2.07 13.31 -8.88
CA ARG A 135 2.97 12.92 -9.99
C ARG A 135 4.20 12.19 -9.46
N ALA A 136 4.07 10.88 -9.24
CA ALA A 136 5.19 10.02 -8.90
C ALA A 136 4.97 8.61 -9.46
N ARG A 137 6.02 8.01 -10.00
CA ARG A 137 6.06 6.58 -10.32
C ARG A 137 6.82 5.83 -9.25
N ALA A 138 6.34 4.64 -8.88
CA ALA A 138 7.00 3.83 -7.88
C ALA A 138 8.33 3.24 -8.42
N ARG A 139 8.41 2.98 -9.73
CA ARG A 139 9.65 2.56 -10.40
C ARG A 139 10.78 3.59 -10.36
N ASP A 140 10.46 4.86 -10.12
CA ASP A 140 11.46 5.92 -9.95
C ASP A 140 12.05 5.92 -8.51
N CYS A 141 11.46 5.16 -7.59
CA CYS A 141 11.98 4.94 -6.24
C CYS A 141 12.93 3.73 -6.22
N VAL A 142 14.07 3.89 -5.55
CA VAL A 142 15.08 2.83 -5.43
C VAL A 142 14.96 2.14 -4.08
N VAL A 143 14.75 0.82 -4.08
CA VAL A 143 14.85 0.01 -2.87
C VAL A 143 16.31 0.02 -2.42
N PRO A 144 16.65 0.57 -1.24
CA PRO A 144 18.03 0.62 -0.79
C PRO A 144 18.58 -0.79 -0.62
N THR A 145 19.70 -1.10 -1.28
CA THR A 145 20.51 -2.24 -0.89
C THR A 145 21.35 -1.79 0.29
N ILE A 146 21.20 -2.45 1.45
CA ILE A 146 22.09 -2.23 2.59
C ILE A 146 23.26 -3.21 2.42
N PRO A 147 24.48 -2.74 2.08
CA PRO A 147 25.61 -3.65 1.96
C PRO A 147 25.91 -4.24 3.35
N GLY A 148 25.90 -5.57 3.47
CA GLY A 148 26.38 -6.27 4.67
C GLY A 148 25.32 -6.97 5.53
N VAL A 149 24.02 -6.89 5.21
CA VAL A 149 23.01 -7.79 5.80
C VAL A 149 22.88 -9.02 4.90
N ILE A 150 23.83 -9.94 5.05
CA ILE A 150 23.70 -11.31 4.59
C ILE A 150 22.68 -12.01 5.50
N GLY A 151 21.61 -12.53 4.88
CA GLY A 151 20.65 -13.41 5.55
C GLY A 151 21.22 -14.78 5.87
#